data_AF-A0A323U1E2-F1
#
_entry.id   AF-A0A323U1E2-F1
#
_cell.length_a   1.000
_cell.length_b   1.000
_cell.length_c   1.000
_cell.angle_alpha   90.00
_cell.angle_beta   90.00
_cell.angle_gamma   90.00
#
_symmetry.space_group_name_H-M   'P 1'
#
loop_
_entity.id
_entity.type
_entity.pdbx_description
1 polymer ?
#
loop_
_entity_poly.entity_id
_entity_poly.type
_entity_poly.pdbx_seq_one_letter_code
_entity_poly.pdbx_strand_id
1 'polypeptide(L)' 'MRKLEKGDIVNCIVAETGELTEGKKYKILNVNSRISQVEIINDKKEKKSYLSVRFDKEEL' A
#
# COMPACT_ATOMS: atom_id res chain seq x y z
N MET A 1 -10.02 -7.85 -7.68
CA MET A 1 -9.29 -7.03 -6.68
C MET A 1 -10.31 -6.20 -5.93
N ARG A 2 -10.37 -6.30 -4.60
CA ARG A 2 -11.26 -5.46 -3.77
C ARG A 2 -10.78 -4.01 -3.79
N LYS A 3 -11.70 -3.07 -3.64
CA LYS A 3 -11.36 -1.65 -3.52
C LYS A 3 -10.57 -1.45 -2.23
N LEU A 4 -9.44 -0.75 -2.34
CA LEU A 4 -8.64 -0.35 -1.19
C LEU A 4 -9.29 0.84 -0.50
N GLU A 5 -9.32 0.80 0.83
CA GLU A 5 -9.91 1.82 1.68
C GLU A 5 -8.94 2.26 2.76
N LYS A 6 -9.14 3.48 3.28
CA LYS A 6 -8.36 3.98 4.41
C LYS A 6 -8.56 3.06 5.61
N GLY A 7 -7.45 2.61 6.20
CA GLY A 7 -7.44 1.72 7.34
C GLY A 7 -7.24 0.24 6.98
N ASP A 8 -7.35 -0.13 5.70
CA ASP A 8 -7.06 -1.49 5.26
C ASP A 8 -5.62 -1.89 5.57
N ILE A 9 -5.45 -3.17 5.91
CA ILE A 9 -4.15 -3.82 5.99
C ILE A 9 -3.97 -4.61 4.70
N VAL A 10 -2.87 -4.35 4.00
CA VAL A 10 -2.59 -4.94 2.70
C VAL A 10 -1.19 -5.51 2.63
N ASN A 11 -1.03 -6.63 1.93
CA ASN A 11 0.28 -7.19 1.62
C ASN A 11 0.87 -6.51 0.39
N CYS A 12 2.10 -6.03 0.50
CA CYS A 12 2.84 -5.56 -0.67
C CYS A 12 3.21 -6.78 -1.55
N ILE A 13 2.78 -6.77 -2.81
CA ILE A 13 3.07 -7.84 -3.78
C ILE A 13 4.27 -7.48 -4.66
N VAL A 14 4.50 -6.19 -4.91
CA VAL A 14 5.62 -5.72 -5.74
C VAL A 14 6.15 -4.43 -5.14
N ALA A 15 7.43 -4.44 -4.76
CA ALA A 15 8.15 -3.27 -4.26
C ALA A 15 9.17 -2.77 -5.29
N GLU A 16 8.78 -1.82 -6.15
CA GLU A 16 9.69 -1.31 -7.19
C GLU A 16 10.87 -0.48 -6.63
N THR A 17 10.72 0.18 -5.48
CA THR A 17 11.69 1.17 -5.00
C THR A 17 12.57 0.72 -3.83
N GLY A 18 12.41 -0.53 -3.34
CA GLY A 18 13.07 -1.01 -2.13
C GLY A 18 12.67 -0.28 -0.84
N GLU A 19 11.69 0.63 -0.90
CA GLU A 19 11.10 1.31 0.26
C GLU A 19 10.03 0.44 0.95
N LEU A 20 9.55 -0.56 0.23
CA LEU A 20 8.60 -1.57 0.69
C LEU A 20 9.25 -2.95 0.54
N THR A 21 8.79 -3.88 1.36
CA THR A 21 9.21 -5.28 1.34
C THR A 21 8.05 -6.12 0.85
N GLU A 22 8.28 -6.93 -0.17
CA GLU A 22 7.31 -7.89 -0.68
C GLU A 22 6.89 -8.89 0.41
N GLY A 23 5.61 -9.24 0.46
CA GLY A 23 5.02 -10.12 1.47
C GLY A 23 4.80 -9.48 2.84
N LYS A 24 5.22 -8.22 3.03
CA LYS A 24 4.96 -7.48 4.28
C LYS A 24 3.62 -6.76 4.24
N LYS A 25 2.97 -6.72 5.41
CA LYS A 25 1.71 -6.00 5.63
C LYS A 25 1.97 -4.51 5.88
N TYR A 26 1.19 -3.67 5.19
CA TYR A 26 1.18 -2.22 5.35
C TYR A 26 -0.24 -1.74 5.61
N LYS A 27 -0.35 -0.66 6.39
CA LYS A 27 -1.63 -0.01 6.65
C LYS A 27 -1.84 1.14 5.68
N ILE A 28 -2.99 1.17 5.03
CA ILE A 28 -3.41 2.26 4.16
C ILE A 28 -3.80 3.47 5.00
N LEU A 29 -3.09 4.57 4.81
CA LEU A 29 -3.40 5.86 5.42
C LEU A 29 -4.40 6.66 4.60
N ASN A 30 -4.28 6.60 3.27
CA ASN A 30 -5.17 7.28 2.34
C ASN A 30 -5.19 6.58 0.97
N VAL A 31 -6.31 6.68 0.27
CA VAL A 31 -6.47 6.19 -1.10
C VAL A 31 -7.01 7.35 -1.94
N ASN A 32 -6.26 7.76 -2.94
CA ASN A 32 -6.75 8.68 -3.96
C ASN A 32 -7.11 7.91 -5.22
N SER A 33 -8.36 7.47 -5.31
CA SER A 33 -8.86 6.72 -6.45
C SER A 33 -8.89 7.50 -7.77
N ARG A 34 -8.77 8.84 -7.75
CA ARG A 34 -8.75 9.64 -9.00
C ARG A 34 -7.46 9.46 -9.80
N ILE A 35 -6.35 9.24 -9.09
CA ILE A 35 -5.01 9.09 -9.67
C ILE A 35 -4.37 7.75 -9.28
N SER A 36 -5.18 6.80 -8.80
CA SER A 36 -4.73 5.47 -8.34
C SER A 36 -3.57 5.51 -7.34
N GLN A 37 -3.54 6.51 -6.47
CA GLN A 37 -2.47 6.69 -5.49
C GLN A 37 -2.87 6.12 -4.12
N VAL A 38 -1.93 5.49 -3.44
CA VAL A 38 -2.08 4.98 -2.08
C VAL A 38 -0.98 5.50 -1.18
N GLU A 39 -1.36 5.96 -0.01
CA GLU A 39 -0.45 6.51 0.99
C GLU A 39 -0.30 5.53 2.15
N ILE A 40 0.94 5.18 2.47
CA ILE A 40 1.29 4.25 3.55
C ILE A 40 2.53 4.73 4.30
N ILE A 41 2.81 4.10 5.44
CA ILE A 41 4.10 4.24 6.13
C ILE A 41 5.01 3.14 5.60
N ASN A 42 6.14 3.52 4.99
CA ASN A 42 7.10 2.59 4.41
C ASN A 42 7.96 1.93 5.50
N ASP A 43 8.90 1.05 5.11
CA ASP A 43 9.77 0.36 6.08
C ASP A 43 10.72 1.28 6.83
N LYS A 44 11.00 2.46 6.28
CA LYS A 44 11.81 3.52 6.89
C LYS A 44 11.00 4.39 7.86
N LYS A 45 9.74 4.04 8.13
CA LYS A 45 8.78 4.83 8.94
C LYS A 45 8.44 6.19 8.35
N GLU A 46 8.63 6.35 7.04
CA GLU A 46 8.30 7.57 6.32
C GLU A 46 6.92 7.45 5.69
N LYS A 47 6.17 8.55 5.73
CA LYS A 47 4.89 8.66 5.05
C LYS A 47 5.14 8.90 3.57
N LYS A 48 4.78 7.91 2.74
CA LYS A 48 5.02 7.94 1.28
C LYS A 48 3.75 7.58 0.53
N SER A 49 3.68 8.11 -0.69
CA SER A 49 2.54 7.92 -1.59
C SER A 49 3.01 7.23 -2.86
N TYR A 50 2.35 6.14 -3.21
CA TYR A 50 2.72 5.25 -4.30
C TYR A 50 1.62 5.21 -5.37
N LEU A 51 2.00 5.28 -6.64
CA LEU A 51 1.07 5.25 -7.79
C LEU A 51 0.95 3.84 -8.41
N SER A 52 2.01 3.02 -8.29
CA SER A 52 2.13 1.74 -9.02
C SER A 52 2.37 0.52 -8.12
N VAL A 53 2.21 0.66 -6.80
CA VAL A 53 2.42 -0.48 -5.89
C VAL A 53 1.19 -1.37 -5.89
N ARG A 54 1.41 -2.66 -6.16
CA ARG A 54 0.36 -3.68 -6.08
C ARG A 54 0.25 -4.17 -4.64
N PHE A 55 -0.96 -4.03 -4.11
CA PHE A 55 -1.33 -4.45 -2.78
C PHE A 55 -2.41 -5.53 -2.87
N ASP A 56 -2.23 -6.63 -2.14
CA ASP A 56 -3.28 -7.62 -1.94
C ASP A 56 -4.01 -7.32 -0.62
N LYS A 57 -5.33 -7.28 -0.66
CA LYS A 57 -6.15 -7.16 0.54
C LYS A 57 -6.43 -8.58 1.01
N GLU A 58 -5.75 -9.00 2.09
CA GLU A 58 -6.09 -10.26 2.74
C GLU A 58 -7.57 -10.25 3.14
N GLU A 59 -8.28 -11.34 2.84
CA GLU A 59 -9.59 -11.57 3.42
C GLU A 59 -9.42 -11.81 4.92
N LEU A 60 -9.86 -10.83 5.71
CA LEU A 60 -10.14 -11.00 7.13
C LEU A 60 -11.40 -11.86 7.31
#